data_AF-A0AAW7P723-F1
#
_entry.id   AF-A0AAW7P723-F1
#
_cell.length_a   1.000
_cell.length_b   1.000
_cell.length_c   1.000
_cell.angle_alpha   90.00
_cell.angle_beta   90.00
_cell.angle_gamma   90.00
#
_symmetry.space_group_name_H-M   'P 1'
#
loop_
_entity.id
_entity.type
_entity.pdbx_description
1 polymer ?
#
loop_
_entity_poly.entity_id
_entity_poly.type
_entity_poly.pdbx_seq_one_letter_code
_entity_poly.pdbx_strand_id
1 'polypeptide(L)'
;MKQDINEKERDRLFHQIVQLEHEEDELRNLKKRREQSLENFIEQFRNISINAEQRLSVNLQNQRFIQETRELELKVEQYGNNQLDGFDYEAKKLLKDIDMKKEKLIHERNSLPWE
;
A
#
# COMPACT_ATOMS: atom_id res chain seq x y z
N MET A 1 -41.82 -2.98 25.85
CA MET A 1 -40.85 -2.41 24.90
C MET A 1 -41.26 -2.88 23.51
N LYS A 2 -41.42 -1.97 22.53
CA LYS A 2 -41.59 -2.41 21.14
C LYS A 2 -40.28 -3.07 20.72
N GLN A 3 -40.39 -4.31 20.24
CA GLN A 3 -39.25 -5.09 19.81
C GLN A 3 -38.85 -4.59 18.41
N ASP A 4 -37.57 -4.30 18.20
CA ASP A 4 -37.08 -3.84 16.90
C ASP A 4 -37.27 -4.96 15.88
N ILE A 5 -38.19 -4.76 14.93
CA ILE A 5 -38.54 -5.77 13.92
C ILE A 5 -37.34 -6.09 13.03
N ASN A 6 -36.42 -5.13 12.85
CA ASN A 6 -35.27 -5.25 11.96
C ASN A 6 -33.94 -5.43 12.71
N GLU A 7 -33.95 -5.76 13.99
CA GLU A 7 -32.76 -5.93 14.83
C GLU A 7 -31.72 -6.85 14.16
N LYS A 8 -32.17 -8.02 13.70
CA LYS A 8 -31.31 -9.01 13.02
C LYS A 8 -30.68 -8.48 11.74
N GLU A 9 -31.43 -7.72 10.94
CA GLU A 9 -30.90 -7.17 9.68
C GLU A 9 -29.95 -6.01 9.94
N ARG A 10 -30.22 -5.16 10.94
CA ARG A 10 -29.29 -4.12 11.38
C ARG A 10 -27.99 -4.69 11.91
N ASP A 11 -28.06 -5.76 12.69
CA ASP A 11 -26.89 -6.48 13.18
C ASP A 11 -26.11 -7.08 12.01
N ARG A 12 -26.78 -7.72 11.05
CA ARG A 12 -26.14 -8.27 9.86
C ARG A 12 -25.40 -7.19 9.06
N LEU A 13 -26.05 -6.07 8.80
CA LEU A 13 -25.44 -4.94 8.08
C LEU A 13 -24.28 -4.33 8.87
N PHE A 14 -24.40 -4.24 10.20
CA PHE A 14 -23.31 -3.79 11.06
C PHE A 14 -22.09 -4.71 10.96
N HIS A 15 -22.27 -6.03 11.00
CA HIS A 15 -21.17 -6.98 10.85
C HIS A 15 -20.48 -6.84 9.48
N GLN A 16 -21.24 -6.60 8.41
CA GLN A 16 -20.66 -6.35 7.08
C GLN A 16 -19.85 -5.05 7.02
N ILE A 17 -20.32 -3.99 7.69
CA ILE A 17 -19.57 -2.72 7.81
C ILE A 17 -18.24 -2.96 8.54
N VAL A 18 -18.27 -3.67 9.68
CA VAL A 18 -17.07 -3.99 10.46
C VAL A 18 -16.08 -4.84 9.64
N GLN A 19 -16.57 -5.78 8.83
CA GLN A 19 -15.72 -6.56 7.92
C GLN A 19 -15.01 -5.66 6.88
N LEU A 20 -15.74 -4.71 6.27
CA LEU A 20 -15.13 -3.77 5.32
C LEU A 20 -14.12 -2.83 5.99
N GLU A 21 -14.37 -2.41 7.23
CA GLU A 21 -13.40 -1.63 8.01
C GLU A 21 -12.11 -2.43 8.28
N HIS A 22 -12.25 -3.72 8.58
CA HIS A 22 -11.09 -4.60 8.73
C HIS A 22 -10.30 -4.76 7.42
N GLU A 23 -10.98 -4.99 6.30
CA GLU A 23 -10.34 -5.06 4.97
C GLU A 23 -9.62 -3.75 4.62
N GLU A 24 -10.20 -2.59 4.97
CA GLU A 24 -9.60 -1.28 4.79
C GLU A 24 -8.28 -1.16 5.56
N ASP A 25 -8.28 -1.55 6.83
CA ASP A 25 -7.10 -1.55 7.70
C ASP A 25 -6.01 -2.50 7.20
N GLU A 26 -6.38 -3.70 6.76
CA GLU A 26 -5.43 -4.67 6.17
C GLU A 26 -4.77 -4.10 4.92
N LEU A 27 -5.54 -3.45 4.04
CA LEU A 27 -5.02 -2.81 2.83
C LEU A 27 -4.07 -1.66 3.17
N ARG A 28 -4.43 -0.80 4.13
CA ARG A 28 -3.55 0.30 4.60
C ARG A 28 -2.25 -0.23 5.21
N ASN A 29 -2.33 -1.29 5.99
CA ASN A 29 -1.15 -1.95 6.56
C ASN A 29 -0.28 -2.59 5.47
N LEU A 30 -0.89 -3.23 4.47
CA LEU A 30 -0.17 -3.80 3.33
C LEU A 30 0.57 -2.72 2.54
N LYS A 31 -0.09 -1.58 2.27
CA LYS A 31 0.52 -0.41 1.64
C LYS A 31 1.77 0.06 2.37
N LYS A 32 1.64 0.32 3.67
CA LYS A 32 2.76 0.76 4.50
C LYS A 32 3.93 -0.23 4.52
N ARG A 33 3.63 -1.54 4.62
CA ARG A 33 4.67 -2.58 4.55
C ARG A 33 5.37 -2.62 3.19
N ARG A 34 4.62 -2.44 2.10
CA ARG A 34 5.16 -2.44 0.75
C ARG A 34 6.07 -1.23 0.51
N GLU A 35 5.63 -0.05 0.92
CA GLU A 35 6.42 1.20 0.89
C GLU A 35 7.74 1.02 1.63
N GLN A 36 7.68 0.63 2.91
CA GLN A 36 8.87 0.42 3.73
C GLN A 36 9.82 -0.63 3.15
N SER A 37 9.28 -1.74 2.62
CA SER A 37 10.09 -2.79 2.00
C SER A 37 10.87 -2.28 0.80
N LEU A 38 10.29 -1.35 0.02
CA LEU A 38 10.91 -0.85 -1.18
C LEU A 38 11.91 0.26 -0.89
N GLU A 39 11.60 1.13 0.06
CA GLU A 39 12.56 2.11 0.59
C GLU A 39 13.82 1.41 1.12
N ASN A 40 13.63 0.37 1.93
CA ASN A 40 14.74 -0.45 2.46
C ASN A 40 15.55 -1.11 1.33
N PHE A 41 14.88 -1.58 0.27
CA PHE A 41 15.57 -2.18 -0.88
C PHE A 41 16.43 -1.16 -1.63
N ILE A 42 15.89 0.04 -1.91
CA ILE A 42 16.64 1.12 -2.56
C ILE A 42 17.83 1.55 -1.69
N GLU A 43 17.63 1.69 -0.39
CA GLU A 43 18.69 2.07 0.54
C GLU A 43 19.80 1.02 0.60
N GLN A 44 19.45 -0.27 0.70
CA GLN A 44 20.42 -1.36 0.67
C GLN A 44 21.19 -1.39 -0.64
N PHE A 45 20.52 -1.17 -1.77
CA PHE A 45 21.17 -1.12 -3.08
C PHE A 45 22.18 0.02 -3.16
N ARG A 46 21.78 1.23 -2.77
CA ARG A 46 22.66 2.42 -2.70
C ARG A 46 23.88 2.16 -1.81
N ASN A 47 23.67 1.58 -0.63
CA ASN A 47 24.78 1.25 0.28
C ASN A 47 25.77 0.26 -0.35
N ILE A 48 25.29 -0.77 -1.07
CA ILE A 48 26.16 -1.71 -1.78
C ILE A 48 26.92 -1.02 -2.90
N SER A 49 26.23 -0.21 -3.70
CA SER A 49 26.78 0.54 -4.82
C SER A 49 27.88 1.50 -4.39
N ILE A 50 27.64 2.36 -3.39
CA ILE A 50 28.63 3.27 -2.81
C ILE A 50 29.87 2.51 -2.32
N ASN A 51 29.68 1.41 -1.60
CA ASN A 51 30.78 0.58 -1.10
C ASN A 51 31.60 -0.05 -2.24
N ALA A 52 30.94 -0.49 -3.32
CA ALA A 52 31.60 -1.02 -4.50
C ALA A 52 32.41 0.06 -5.23
N GLU A 53 31.83 1.25 -5.43
CA GLU A 53 32.51 2.39 -6.04
C GLU A 53 33.75 2.80 -5.25
N GLN A 54 33.64 2.97 -3.94
CA GLN A 54 34.76 3.35 -3.08
C GLN A 54 35.93 2.38 -3.21
N ARG A 55 35.67 1.07 -3.15
CA ARG A 55 36.69 0.02 -3.28
C ARG A 55 37.34 0.00 -4.66
N LEU A 56 36.59 0.31 -5.71
CA LEU A 56 37.06 0.20 -7.09
C LEU A 56 37.69 1.49 -7.61
N SER A 57 37.37 2.64 -7.00
CA SER A 57 37.89 3.97 -7.36
C SER A 57 39.41 4.11 -7.27
N VAL A 58 40.07 3.19 -6.56
CA VAL A 58 41.54 3.13 -6.42
C VAL A 58 42.26 2.79 -7.74
N ASN A 59 41.56 2.20 -8.72
CA ASN A 59 42.12 1.85 -10.03
C ASN A 59 41.34 2.54 -11.15
N LEU A 60 42.03 3.40 -11.92
CA LEU A 60 41.48 4.13 -13.07
C LEU A 60 40.87 3.22 -14.15
N GLN A 61 41.29 1.96 -14.25
CA GLN A 61 40.70 0.98 -15.18
C GLN A 61 39.25 0.61 -14.82
N ASN A 62 38.82 0.86 -13.58
CA ASN A 62 37.47 0.55 -13.11
C ASN A 62 36.44 1.67 -13.40
N GLN A 63 36.83 2.77 -14.04
CA GLN A 63 35.92 3.89 -14.30
C GLN A 63 34.65 3.48 -15.04
N ARG A 64 34.75 2.57 -16.01
CA ARG A 64 33.59 2.06 -16.75
C ARG A 64 32.63 1.29 -15.83
N PHE A 65 33.15 0.43 -14.95
CA PHE A 65 32.32 -0.29 -13.99
C PHE A 65 31.61 0.66 -13.02
N ILE A 66 32.30 1.71 -12.55
CA ILE A 66 31.71 2.74 -11.69
C ILE A 66 30.56 3.45 -12.42
N GLN A 67 30.73 3.83 -13.69
CA GLN A 67 29.66 4.43 -14.49
C GLN A 67 28.46 3.49 -14.65
N GLU A 68 28.70 2.23 -15.01
CA GLU A 68 27.66 1.21 -15.15
C GLU A 68 26.91 0.96 -13.82
N THR A 69 27.62 1.04 -12.69
CA THR A 69 27.03 0.92 -11.35
C THR A 69 26.08 2.07 -11.03
N ARG A 70 26.47 3.33 -11.34
CA ARG A 70 25.60 4.51 -11.17
C ARG A 70 24.37 4.46 -12.05
N GLU A 71 24.53 4.03 -13.30
CA GLU A 71 23.39 3.84 -14.20
C GLU A 71 22.42 2.79 -13.67
N LEU A 72 22.94 1.72 -13.05
CA LEU A 72 22.11 0.70 -12.42
C LEU A 72 21.40 1.25 -11.18
N GLU A 73 22.07 2.07 -10.36
CA GLU A 73 21.48 2.77 -9.21
C GLU A 73 20.27 3.61 -9.63
N LEU A 74 20.42 4.42 -10.68
CA LEU A 74 19.32 5.22 -11.23
C LEU A 74 18.15 4.34 -11.71
N LYS A 75 18.44 3.21 -12.35
CA LYS A 75 17.39 2.26 -12.80
C LYS A 75 16.66 1.61 -11.63
N VAL A 76 17.37 1.28 -10.55
CA VAL A 76 16.78 0.71 -9.33
C VAL A 76 15.88 1.73 -8.65
N GLU A 77 16.31 3.00 -8.56
CA GLU A 77 15.47 4.08 -8.02
C GLU A 77 14.21 4.30 -8.86
N GLN A 78 14.34 4.36 -10.18
CA GLN A 78 13.21 4.48 -11.09
C GLN A 78 12.25 3.30 -10.98
N TYR A 79 12.80 2.08 -10.90
CA TYR A 79 12.00 0.88 -10.68
C TYR A 79 11.22 0.98 -9.37
N GLY A 80 11.88 1.38 -8.28
CA GLY A 80 11.23 1.56 -6.99
C GLY A 80 10.08 2.56 -7.06
N ASN A 81 10.32 3.75 -7.60
CA ASN A 81 9.27 4.78 -7.74
C ASN A 81 8.09 4.28 -8.59
N ASN A 82 8.36 3.63 -9.73
CA ASN A 82 7.31 3.09 -10.60
C ASN A 82 6.47 2.00 -9.90
N GLN A 83 7.10 1.17 -9.07
CA GLN A 83 6.38 0.16 -8.29
C GLN A 83 5.51 0.78 -7.19
N LEU A 84 5.98 1.86 -6.53
CA LEU A 84 5.16 2.61 -5.56
C LEU A 84 3.96 3.25 -6.25
N ASP A 85 4.18 3.95 -7.36
CA ASP A 85 3.10 4.63 -8.09
C ASP A 85 2.02 3.66 -8.56
N GLY A 86 2.44 2.51 -9.12
CA GLY A 86 1.51 1.47 -9.55
C GLY A 86 0.70 0.89 -8.40
N PHE A 87 1.37 0.57 -7.28
CA PHE A 87 0.70 0.05 -6.10
C PHE A 87 -0.25 1.09 -5.47
N ASP A 88 0.17 2.34 -5.38
CA ASP A 88 -0.63 3.44 -4.84
C ASP A 88 -1.90 3.68 -5.64
N TYR A 89 -1.80 3.57 -6.97
CA TYR A 89 -2.95 3.68 -7.85
C TYR A 89 -3.97 2.58 -7.56
N GLU A 90 -3.53 1.31 -7.48
CA GLU A 90 -4.41 0.18 -7.19
C GLU A 90 -5.01 0.25 -5.78
N ALA A 91 -4.20 0.58 -4.78
CA ALA A 91 -4.65 0.72 -3.40
C ALA A 91 -5.70 1.84 -3.25
N LYS A 92 -5.50 3.00 -3.90
CA LYS A 92 -6.50 4.09 -3.89
C LYS A 92 -7.82 3.67 -4.51
N LYS A 93 -7.77 2.90 -5.60
CA LYS A 93 -8.97 2.37 -6.25
C LYS A 93 -9.74 1.44 -5.31
N LEU A 94 -9.04 0.49 -4.69
CA LEU A 94 -9.66 -0.45 -3.75
C LEU A 94 -10.23 0.25 -2.50
N LEU A 95 -9.50 1.21 -1.93
CA LEU A 95 -10.01 2.01 -0.80
C LEU A 95 -11.29 2.76 -1.16
N LYS A 96 -11.33 3.38 -2.35
CA LYS A 96 -12.55 4.06 -2.83
C LYS A 96 -13.72 3.08 -2.99
N ASP A 97 -13.47 1.88 -3.50
CA ASP A 97 -14.50 0.85 -3.64
C ASP A 97 -15.02 0.37 -2.27
N ILE A 98 -14.13 0.25 -1.27
CA ILE A 98 -14.50 -0.07 0.12
C ILE A 98 -15.36 1.05 0.72
N ASP A 99 -14.94 2.32 0.57
CA ASP A 99 -15.68 3.48 1.07
C ASP A 99 -17.11 3.53 0.50
N MET A 100 -17.24 3.37 -0.83
CA MET A 100 -18.55 3.35 -1.49
C MET A 100 -19.45 2.22 -0.97
N LYS A 101 -18.89 1.03 -0.72
CA LYS A 101 -19.65 -0.10 -0.16
C LYS A 101 -20.07 0.18 1.28
N LYS A 102 -19.18 0.73 2.11
CA LYS A 102 -19.49 1.11 3.50
C LYS A 102 -20.62 2.13 3.56
N GLU A 103 -20.54 3.20 2.76
CA GLU A 103 -21.59 4.22 2.70
C GLU A 103 -22.95 3.62 2.33
N LYS A 104 -22.98 2.70 1.35
CA LYS A 104 -24.21 2.01 0.96
C LYS A 104 -24.79 1.18 2.12
N LEU A 105 -23.98 0.39 2.80
CA LEU A 105 -24.42 -0.45 3.92
C LEU A 105 -24.88 0.39 5.12
N ILE A 106 -24.20 1.49 5.40
CA ILE A 106 -24.59 2.44 6.45
C ILE A 106 -25.96 3.06 6.10
N HIS A 107 -26.15 3.48 4.85
CA HIS A 107 -27.42 4.04 4.41
C HIS A 107 -28.55 3.00 4.48
N GLU A 108 -28.30 1.77 4.05
CA GLU A 108 -29.25 0.67 4.12
C GLU A 108 -29.64 0.37 5.58
N ARG A 109 -28.66 0.24 6.48
CA ARG A 109 -28.88 0.01 7.91
C ARG A 109 -29.71 1.12 8.56
N ASN A 110 -29.39 2.37 8.23
CA ASN A 110 -30.07 3.54 8.80
C ASN A 110 -31.48 3.74 8.24
N SER A 111 -31.79 3.17 7.07
CA SER A 111 -33.11 3.26 6.44
C SER A 111 -34.08 2.19 6.95
N LEU A 112 -33.61 1.19 7.71
CA LEU A 112 -34.47 0.17 8.29
C LEU A 112 -35.41 0.77 9.34
N PRO A 113 -36.74 0.49 9.29
CA PRO A 113 -37.70 0.93 10.30
C PRO A 113 -37.43 0.31 11.68
N TRP A 114 -37.72 1.05 12.76
CA TRP A 114 -37.60 0.58 14.14
C TRP A 114 -38.87 -0.10 14.67
N GLU A 115 -40.00 0.09 14.00
CA GLU A 115 -41.33 -0.40 14.39
C GLU A 115 -42.03 -1.15 13.27
#